data_AF-A0A353V4E3-F1
#
_entry.id   AF-A0A353V4E3-F1
#
_cell.length_a   1.000
_cell.length_b   1.000
_cell.length_c   1.000
_cell.angle_alpha   90.00
_cell.angle_beta   90.00
_cell.angle_gamma   90.00
#
_symmetry.space_group_name_H-M   'P 1'
#
loop_
_entity.id
_entity.type
_entity.pdbx_description
1 polymer ?
#
loop_
_entity_poly.entity_id
_entity_poly.type
_entity_poly.pdbx_seq_one_letter_code
_entity_poly.pdbx_strand_id
1 'polypeptide(L)'
;RVALRVLEEGGALLIFPEGSRGPEGVLRAARPGAAMLAVMTGAPVVPVYVSGTGRAWPTGRWLPRPAKVRVVFGAPLRFGAPGRGEERKQAYERASREMMAAIARLRDTVAAHGEARPQLSAARGQS
;
A
#
# COMPACT_ATOMS: atom_id res chain seq x y z
N ARG A 1 20.26 6.13 5.44
CA ARG A 1 21.46 5.78 4.63
C ARG A 1 21.29 4.42 3.94
N VAL A 2 20.96 3.34 4.65
CA VAL A 2 20.73 2.00 4.03
C VAL A 2 19.65 2.02 2.93
N ALA A 3 18.48 2.59 3.19
CA ALA A 3 17.39 2.63 2.21
C ALA A 3 17.77 3.33 0.89
N LEU A 4 18.45 4.48 0.95
CA LEU A 4 18.92 5.19 -0.24
C LEU A 4 19.91 4.33 -1.02
N ARG A 5 20.89 3.75 -0.32
CA ARG A 5 21.91 2.88 -0.92
C ARG A 5 21.29 1.68 -1.65
N VAL A 6 20.31 1.02 -1.03
CA VAL A 6 19.59 -0.10 -1.65
C VAL A 6 18.96 0.32 -2.98
N LEU A 7 18.33 1.50 -3.03
CA LEU A 7 17.72 2.00 -4.26
C LEU A 7 18.76 2.43 -5.30
N GLU A 8 19.86 3.05 -4.88
CA GLU A 8 20.97 3.46 -5.75
C GLU A 8 21.71 2.25 -6.37
N GLU A 9 21.79 1.13 -5.64
CA GLU A 9 22.36 -0.14 -6.11
C GLU A 9 21.37 -0.97 -6.95
N GLY A 10 20.19 -0.43 -7.29
CA GLY A 10 19.18 -1.12 -8.11
C GLY A 10 18.31 -2.14 -7.37
N GLY A 11 18.38 -2.16 -6.04
CA GLY A 11 17.54 -2.98 -5.18
C GLY A 11 16.12 -2.42 -5.01
N ALA A 12 15.30 -3.14 -4.24
CA ALA A 12 13.90 -2.79 -3.98
C ALA A 12 13.61 -2.65 -2.48
N LEU A 13 12.66 -1.77 -2.14
CA LEU A 13 12.19 -1.57 -0.78
C LEU A 13 10.67 -1.72 -0.71
N LEU A 14 10.18 -2.48 0.28
CA LEU A 14 8.78 -2.50 0.66
C LEU A 14 8.59 -1.59 1.89
N ILE A 15 7.75 -0.57 1.75
CA ILE A 15 7.49 0.39 2.83
C ILE A 15 5.97 0.48 3.06
N PHE A 16 5.55 0.29 4.31
CA PHE A 16 4.19 0.61 4.73
C PHE A 16 4.16 2.08 5.20
N PRO A 17 3.55 3.01 4.44
CA PRO A 17 3.61 4.43 4.76
C PRO A 17 2.94 4.77 6.11
N GLU A 18 2.05 3.92 6.60
CA GLU A 18 1.34 4.06 7.89
C GLU A 18 2.18 3.64 9.11
N GLY A 19 3.26 2.89 8.89
CA GLY A 19 4.21 2.46 9.92
C GLY A 19 3.68 1.45 10.96
N SER A 20 2.41 1.04 10.89
CA SER A 20 1.81 0.08 11.82
C SER A 20 0.64 -0.66 11.18
N ARG A 21 0.31 -1.86 11.68
CA ARG A 21 -0.89 -2.58 11.27
C ARG A 21 -2.14 -1.88 11.82
N GLY A 22 -3.09 -1.58 10.95
CA GLY A 22 -4.38 -0.99 11.30
C GLY A 22 -5.55 -1.93 11.02
N PRO A 23 -6.78 -1.53 11.40
CA PRO A 23 -8.00 -2.20 10.96
C PRO A 23 -8.06 -2.29 9.43
N GLU A 24 -8.64 -3.38 8.92
CA GLU A 24 -8.77 -3.59 7.48
C GLU A 24 -9.61 -2.47 6.83
N GLY A 25 -9.18 -1.99 5.67
CA GLY A 25 -9.88 -0.93 4.92
C GLY A 25 -9.60 0.50 5.38
N VAL A 26 -9.02 0.68 6.58
CA VAL A 26 -8.69 2.01 7.11
C VAL A 26 -7.27 2.39 6.70
N LEU A 27 -7.16 3.43 5.86
CA LEU A 27 -5.87 4.02 5.54
C LEU A 27 -5.53 5.13 6.54
N ARG A 28 -4.32 5.08 7.11
CA ARG A 28 -3.81 6.08 8.04
C ARG A 28 -2.98 7.14 7.33
N ALA A 29 -2.67 8.22 8.05
CA ALA A 29 -1.79 9.25 7.55
C ALA A 29 -0.42 8.67 7.17
N ALA A 30 0.03 8.97 5.94
CA ALA A 30 1.34 8.56 5.48
C ALA A 30 2.45 9.30 6.22
N ARG A 31 3.51 8.56 6.55
CA ARG A 31 4.79 9.15 6.92
C ARG A 31 5.55 9.54 5.65
N PRO A 32 6.20 10.72 5.62
CA PRO A 32 6.82 11.27 4.40
C PRO A 32 8.06 10.50 3.93
N GLY A 33 8.56 9.52 4.69
CA GLY A 33 9.83 8.83 4.40
C GLY A 33 9.84 8.10 3.04
N ALA A 34 8.75 7.43 2.66
CA ALA A 34 8.65 6.78 1.34
C ALA A 34 8.68 7.82 0.21
N ALA A 35 7.98 8.93 0.41
CA ALA A 35 7.93 10.02 -0.55
C ALA A 35 9.28 10.71 -0.73
N MET A 36 9.97 10.97 0.38
CA MET A 36 11.32 11.51 0.36
C MET A 36 12.28 10.61 -0.43
N LEU A 37 12.27 9.29 -0.18
CA LEU A 37 13.12 8.35 -0.91
C LEU A 37 12.85 8.39 -2.41
N ALA A 38 11.57 8.30 -2.81
CA ALA A 38 11.17 8.28 -4.21
C ALA A 38 11.57 9.56 -4.96
N VAL A 39 11.33 10.73 -4.35
CA VAL A 39 11.68 12.03 -4.95
C VAL A 39 13.20 12.20 -5.03
N MET A 40 13.95 11.80 -3.99
CA MET A 40 15.41 11.95 -3.98
C MET A 40 16.14 11.03 -4.96
N THR A 41 15.67 9.80 -5.13
CA THR A 41 16.36 8.81 -5.98
C THR A 41 15.79 8.71 -7.40
N GLY A 42 14.60 9.27 -7.64
CA GLY A 42 13.86 9.07 -8.89
C GLY A 42 13.35 7.64 -9.08
N ALA A 43 13.44 6.79 -8.05
CA ALA A 43 12.99 5.41 -8.11
C ALA A 43 11.47 5.33 -8.37
N PRO A 44 11.01 4.44 -9.26
CA PRO A 44 9.58 4.23 -9.47
C PRO A 44 8.93 3.64 -8.22
N VAL A 45 7.72 4.07 -7.91
CA VAL A 45 6.96 3.63 -6.75
C VAL A 45 5.74 2.87 -7.23
N VAL A 46 5.64 1.60 -6.86
CA VAL A 46 4.49 0.76 -7.18
C VAL A 46 3.54 0.79 -5.97
N PRO A 47 2.33 1.37 -6.08
CA PRO A 47 1.34 1.33 -5.02
C PRO A 47 0.88 -0.10 -4.79
N VAL A 48 0.79 -0.53 -3.53
CA VAL A 48 0.34 -1.87 -3.17
C VAL A 48 -0.74 -1.78 -2.10
N TYR A 49 -1.85 -2.49 -2.32
CA TYR A 49 -2.88 -2.67 -1.30
C TYR A 49 -3.01 -4.15 -0.92
N VAL A 50 -3.02 -4.41 0.37
CA VAL A 50 -3.08 -5.77 0.95
C VAL A 50 -4.31 -5.88 1.84
N SER A 51 -5.15 -6.88 1.60
CA SER A 51 -6.37 -7.15 2.37
C SER A 51 -6.44 -8.61 2.83
N GLY A 52 -7.25 -8.88 3.86
CA GLY A 52 -7.43 -10.19 4.47
C GLY A 52 -6.35 -10.63 5.46
N THR A 53 -5.28 -9.87 5.63
CA THR A 53 -4.17 -10.19 6.54
C THR A 53 -4.58 -10.16 8.02
N GLY A 54 -5.51 -9.28 8.40
CA GLY A 54 -6.07 -9.26 9.76
C GLY A 54 -6.84 -10.54 10.12
N ARG A 55 -7.44 -11.20 9.14
CA ARG A 55 -8.07 -12.52 9.33
C ARG A 55 -7.03 -13.64 9.38
N ALA A 56 -6.01 -13.57 8.52
CA ALA A 56 -4.94 -14.54 8.47
C ALA A 56 -4.12 -14.54 9.76
N TRP A 57 -3.81 -13.36 10.31
CA TRP A 57 -3.01 -13.24 11.53
C TRP A 57 -3.47 -12.06 12.41
N PRO A 58 -4.54 -12.26 13.19
CA PRO A 58 -5.07 -11.24 14.08
C PRO A 58 -4.05 -10.81 15.14
N THR A 59 -4.15 -9.55 15.58
CA THR A 59 -3.39 -9.04 16.73
C THR A 59 -3.65 -9.90 17.97
N GLY A 60 -2.59 -10.28 18.69
CA GLY A 60 -2.68 -11.13 19.89
C GLY A 60 -2.62 -12.64 19.61
N ARG A 61 -2.58 -13.07 18.35
CA ARG A 61 -2.35 -14.48 17.99
C ARG A 61 -0.89 -14.73 17.66
N TRP A 62 -0.34 -15.82 18.20
CA TRP A 62 1.06 -16.21 17.93
C TRP A 62 1.22 -16.93 16.58
N LEU A 63 0.20 -17.67 16.12
CA LEU A 63 0.18 -18.32 14.81
C LEU A 63 -0.85 -17.73 13.85
N PRO A 64 -0.49 -17.61 12.55
CA PRO A 64 -1.46 -17.36 11.50
C PRO A 64 -2.41 -18.57 11.33
N ARG A 65 -3.55 -18.32 10.68
CA ARG A 65 -4.50 -19.33 10.22
C ARG A 65 -4.74 -19.16 8.72
N PRO A 66 -5.06 -20.23 7.98
CA PRO A 66 -5.44 -20.12 6.57
C PRO A 66 -6.61 -19.14 6.39
N ALA A 67 -6.39 -18.11 5.59
CA ALA A 67 -7.40 -17.14 5.19
C ALA A 67 -7.05 -16.60 3.80
N LYS A 68 -8.06 -16.11 3.08
CA LYS A 68 -7.83 -15.45 1.80
C LYS A 68 -7.17 -14.10 2.03
N VAL A 69 -5.94 -13.96 1.52
CA VAL A 69 -5.20 -12.70 1.43
C VAL A 69 -5.23 -12.26 -0.04
N ARG A 70 -5.47 -10.97 -0.27
CA ARG A 70 -5.41 -10.38 -1.60
C ARG A 70 -4.37 -9.26 -1.60
N VAL A 71 -3.52 -9.28 -2.63
CA VAL A 71 -2.54 -8.23 -2.90
C VAL A 71 -2.87 -7.65 -4.27
N VAL A 72 -2.98 -6.33 -4.35
CA VAL A 72 -3.23 -5.62 -5.61
C VAL A 72 -2.13 -4.59 -5.82
N PHE A 73 -1.58 -4.56 -7.02
CA PHE A 73 -0.55 -3.63 -7.45
C PHE A 73 -1.15 -2.59 -8.38
N GLY A 74 -0.75 -1.34 -8.20
CA GLY A 74 -1.11 -0.23 -9.09
C GLY A 74 -0.06 0.04 -10.15
N ALA A 75 -0.37 1.00 -11.04
CA ALA A 75 0.59 1.50 -12.01
C ALA A 75 1.78 2.18 -11.29
N PRO A 76 3.02 2.06 -11.82
CA PRO A 76 4.17 2.76 -11.28
C PRO A 76 4.00 4.28 -11.31
N LEU A 77 4.30 4.93 -10.19
CA LEU A 77 4.37 6.39 -10.05
C LEU A 77 5.84 6.82 -10.14
N ARG A 78 6.09 7.96 -10.79
CA ARG A 78 7.42 8.58 -10.87
C ARG A 78 7.31 10.02 -10.41
N PHE A 79 8.26 10.44 -9.58
CA PHE A 79 8.31 11.78 -9.05
C PHE A 79 9.55 12.48 -9.58
N GLY A 80 9.38 13.71 -10.06
CA GLY A 80 10.49 14.52 -10.53
C GLY A 80 11.48 14.85 -9.42
N ALA A 81 12.68 15.26 -9.81
CA ALA A 81 13.70 15.69 -8.85
C ALA A 81 13.19 16.87 -8.01
N PRO A 82 13.51 16.92 -6.70
CA PRO A 82 13.06 18.01 -5.86
C PRO A 82 13.76 19.32 -6.24
N GLY A 83 13.01 20.42 -6.16
CA GLY A 83 13.59 21.77 -6.11
C GLY A 83 14.39 22.01 -4.82
N ARG A 84 14.69 23.27 -4.49
CA ARG A 84 15.47 23.62 -3.28
C ARG A 84 14.58 24.14 -2.16
N GLY A 85 15.03 24.00 -0.91
CA GLY A 85 14.35 24.56 0.26
C GLY A 85 12.89 24.11 0.38
N GLU A 86 11.96 25.07 0.37
CA GLU A 86 10.53 24.85 0.53
C GLU A 86 9.92 24.02 -0.60
N GLU A 87 10.41 24.17 -1.83
CA GLU A 87 9.94 23.40 -2.99
C GLU A 87 10.13 21.90 -2.79
N ARG A 88 11.21 21.51 -2.12
CA ARG A 88 11.52 20.12 -1.79
C ARG A 88 10.53 19.53 -0.79
N LYS A 89 10.22 20.29 0.27
CA LYS A 89 9.25 19.85 1.28
C LYS A 89 7.88 19.66 0.63
N GLN A 90 7.45 20.61 -0.19
CA GLN A 90 6.20 20.50 -0.93
C GLN A 90 6.21 19.34 -1.93
N ALA A 91 7.33 19.04 -2.57
CA ALA A 91 7.46 17.89 -3.46
C ALA A 91 7.23 16.57 -2.71
N TYR A 92 7.79 16.44 -1.50
CA TYR A 92 7.58 15.24 -0.67
C TYR A 92 6.12 15.12 -0.21
N GLU A 93 5.49 16.22 0.18
CA GLU A 93 4.07 16.21 0.57
C GLU A 93 3.16 15.84 -0.61
N ARG A 94 3.40 16.41 -1.80
CA ARG A 94 2.68 16.07 -3.03
C ARG A 94 2.83 14.59 -3.37
N ALA A 95 4.06 14.08 -3.39
CA ALA A 95 4.34 12.67 -3.68
C ALA A 95 3.67 11.74 -2.65
N SER A 96 3.74 12.08 -1.36
CA SER A 96 3.07 11.32 -0.29
C SER A 96 1.56 11.25 -0.49
N ARG A 97 0.91 12.38 -0.80
CA ARG A 97 -0.53 12.42 -1.09
C ARG A 97 -0.89 11.58 -2.31
N GLU A 98 -0.09 11.65 -3.38
CA GLU A 98 -0.35 10.90 -4.61
C GLU A 98 -0.21 9.38 -4.40
N MET A 99 0.81 8.94 -3.65
CA MET A 99 0.98 7.54 -3.26
C MET A 99 -0.24 7.03 -2.49
N MET A 100 -0.68 7.78 -1.49
CA MET A 100 -1.83 7.39 -0.66
C MET A 100 -3.13 7.38 -1.46
N ALA A 101 -3.32 8.35 -2.36
CA ALA A 101 -4.47 8.36 -3.27
C ALA A 101 -4.47 7.14 -4.19
N ALA A 102 -3.30 6.73 -4.69
CA ALA A 102 -3.19 5.53 -5.51
C ALA A 102 -3.51 4.26 -4.70
N ILE A 103 -3.02 4.12 -3.47
CA ILE A 103 -3.36 3.00 -2.59
C ILE A 103 -4.85 2.99 -2.26
N ALA A 104 -5.46 4.16 -2.03
CA ALA A 104 -6.91 4.28 -1.79
C ALA A 104 -7.73 3.78 -2.98
N ARG A 105 -7.34 4.14 -4.22
CA ARG A 105 -7.99 3.62 -5.44
C ARG A 105 -7.91 2.10 -5.54
N LEU A 106 -6.78 1.50 -5.17
CA LEU A 106 -6.63 0.04 -5.13
C LEU A 106 -7.54 -0.61 -4.07
N ARG A 107 -7.64 0.00 -2.89
CA ARG A 107 -8.59 -0.42 -1.85
C ARG A 107 -10.02 -0.39 -2.38
N ASP A 108 -10.42 0.71 -2.99
CA ASP A 108 -11.79 0.90 -3.49
C ASP A 108 -12.13 -0.12 -4.59
N THR A 109 -11.14 -0.42 -5.45
CA THR A 109 -11.24 -1.51 -6.44
C THR A 109 -11.48 -2.84 -5.75
N VAL A 110 -10.73 -3.17 -4.70
CA VAL A 110 -10.92 -4.42 -3.94
C VAL A 110 -12.29 -4.49 -3.28
N ALA A 111 -12.78 -3.37 -2.71
CA ALA A 111 -14.10 -3.29 -2.10
C ALA A 111 -15.21 -3.56 -3.14
N ALA A 112 -15.17 -2.89 -4.29
CA ALA A 112 -16.13 -3.09 -5.38
C ALA A 112 -16.16 -4.55 -5.89
N HIS A 113 -15.00 -5.19 -6.01
CA HIS A 113 -14.92 -6.61 -6.39
C HIS A 113 -15.34 -7.58 -5.27
N GLY A 114 -15.35 -7.12 -4.02
CA GLY A 114 -15.85 -7.87 -2.87
C GLY A 114 -17.39 -7.87 -2.82
N GLU A 115 -18.01 -6.73 -3.12
CA GLU A 115 -19.47 -6.55 -3.18
C GLU A 115 -20.09 -7.20 -4.43
N ALA A 116 -19.38 -7.19 -5.56
CA ALA A 116 -19.86 -7.76 -6.83
C ALA A 116 -19.87 -9.30 -6.89
N ARG A 117 -19.55 -10.03 -5.82
CA ARG A 117 -19.78 -11.49 -5.77
C ARG A 117 -21.21 -11.75 -5.29
N PRO A 118 -22.13 -12.24 -6.14
CA PRO A 118 -23.35 -12.84 -5.64
C PRO A 118 -22.96 -14.00 -4.72
N GLN A 119 -23.75 -14.19 -3.66
CA GLN A 119 -23.64 -15.32 -2.74
C GLN A 119 -23.85 -16.63 -3.52
N LEU A 120 -22.79 -17.14 -4.14
CA LEU A 120 -22.80 -18.46 -4.74
C LEU A 120 -22.72 -19.50 -3.63
N SER A 121 -23.88 -20.13 -3.40
CA SER A 121 -24.12 -21.42 -2.73
C SER A 121 -24.82 -21.36 -1.37
N ALA A 122 -26.15 -21.18 -1.42
CA ALA A 122 -27.08 -21.82 -0.48
C ALA A 122 -28.15 -22.66 -1.23
N ALA A 123 -27.81 -23.17 -2.42
CA ALA A 123 -28.67 -24.06 -3.19
C ALA A 123 -27.96 -25.40 -3.42
N ARG A 124 -27.71 -26.13 -2.32
CA ARG A 124 -27.49 -27.58 -2.34
C ARG A 124 -27.98 -28.14 -1.01
N GLY A 125 -29.09 -28.88 -1.06
CA GLY A 125 -29.56 -29.68 0.06
C GLY A 125 -31.07 -29.69 0.28
N GLN A 126 -31.87 -30.02 -0.73
CA GLN A 126 -33.15 -30.71 -0.54
C GLN A 126 -33.38 -31.69 -1.70
N SER A 127 -33.02 -32.94 -1.47
CA SER A 127 -33.64 -34.15 -2.03
C SER A 127 -33.34 -35.29 -1.08
#